data_AF-A0AA95F883-F1
#
_entry.id   AF-A0AA95F883-F1
#
_cell.length_a   1.000
_cell.length_b   1.000
_cell.length_c   1.000
_cell.angle_alpha   90.00
_cell.angle_beta   90.00
_cell.angle_gamma   90.00
#
_symmetry.space_group_name_H-M   'P 1'
#
loop_
_entity.id
_entity.type
_entity.pdbx_description
1 polymer ?
#
loop_
_entity_poly.entity_id
_entity_poly.type
_entity_poly.pdbx_seq_one_letter_code
_entity_poly.pdbx_strand_id
1 'polypeptide(L)'
;MGRPKAPCGSDAAYRRHLREGVEVDEACRRAHTEAGRKSSARTKPRAAAQPAFTPTPEAPQGDDAEHPDDMKLIVDTLRTVFKTVAEKDPTRIAPIARVFQTAVEATRGPVEAPKEPTLADQLAQARAARAARAASKSAPAQPD
;
A
#
# COMPACT_ATOMS: atom_id res chain seq x y z
N MET A 1 -32.53 24.73 16.98
CA MET A 1 -32.64 24.37 18.41
C MET A 1 -31.70 23.19 18.68
N GLY A 2 -30.64 23.39 19.47
CA GLY A 2 -29.69 22.33 19.80
C GLY A 2 -30.32 21.29 20.73
N ARG A 3 -30.04 20.01 20.50
CA ARG A 3 -30.49 18.91 21.37
C ARG A 3 -29.88 19.11 22.78
N PRO A 4 -30.64 18.92 23.87
CA PRO A 4 -30.10 19.06 25.22
C PRO A 4 -28.87 18.17 25.41
N LYS A 5 -27.88 18.69 26.16
CA LYS A 5 -26.64 17.97 26.45
C LYS A 5 -26.99 16.63 27.09
N ALA A 6 -26.41 15.55 26.57
CA ALA A 6 -26.59 14.24 27.16
C ALA A 6 -26.01 14.23 28.59
N PRO A 7 -26.67 13.55 29.54
CA PRO A 7 -26.10 13.32 30.86
C PRO A 7 -24.85 12.44 30.75
N CYS A 8 -23.94 12.59 31.71
CA CYS A 8 -22.77 11.72 31.85
C CYS A 8 -23.20 10.25 32.02
N GLY A 9 -22.33 9.30 31.63
CA GLY A 9 -22.69 7.88 31.55
C GLY A 9 -23.32 7.46 30.22
N SER A 10 -23.19 8.28 29.17
CA SER A 10 -23.66 7.96 27.82
C SER A 10 -22.51 8.05 26.80
N ASP A 11 -22.61 7.31 25.70
CA ASP A 11 -21.66 7.38 24.58
C ASP A 11 -21.55 8.82 24.01
N ALA A 12 -22.66 9.56 24.02
CA ALA A 12 -22.67 10.96 23.61
C ALA A 12 -21.90 11.89 24.56
N ALA A 13 -21.93 11.60 25.87
CA ALA A 13 -21.14 12.34 26.85
C ALA A 13 -19.65 11.98 26.74
N TYR A 14 -19.30 10.71 26.50
CA TYR A 14 -17.92 10.29 26.22
C TYR A 14 -17.30 11.10 25.07
N ARG A 15 -18.01 11.21 23.94
CA ARG A 15 -17.58 12.02 22.78
C ARG A 15 -17.56 13.53 23.06
N ARG A 16 -18.29 14.01 24.07
CA ARG A 16 -18.20 15.40 24.50
C ARG A 16 -16.92 15.63 25.30
N HIS A 17 -16.62 14.76 26.28
CA HIS A 17 -15.38 14.83 27.06
C HIS A 17 -14.13 14.84 26.16
N LEU A 18 -14.11 13.98 25.13
CA LEU A 18 -13.02 13.96 24.14
C LEU A 18 -12.90 15.25 23.32
N ARG A 19 -14.01 15.91 23.00
CA ARG A 19 -13.99 17.18 22.23
C ARG A 19 -13.61 18.37 23.09
N GLU A 20 -13.99 18.35 24.36
CA GLU A 20 -13.69 19.40 25.33
C GLU A 20 -12.32 19.20 26.01
N GLY A 21 -11.66 18.06 25.79
CA GLY A 21 -10.36 17.72 26.38
C GLY A 21 -10.41 17.47 27.89
N VAL A 22 -11.60 17.20 28.43
CA VAL A 22 -11.83 16.97 29.87
C VAL A 22 -11.67 15.49 30.20
N GLU A 23 -11.20 15.18 31.41
CA GLU A 23 -11.12 13.80 31.88
C GLU A 23 -12.46 13.08 31.75
N VAL A 24 -12.39 11.87 31.20
CA VAL A 24 -13.54 11.01 30.99
C VAL A 24 -13.81 10.21 32.26
N ASP A 25 -15.01 10.34 32.81
CA ASP A 25 -15.43 9.53 33.95
C ASP A 25 -15.56 8.02 33.59
N GLU A 26 -15.54 7.17 34.62
CA GLU A 26 -15.69 5.72 34.40
C GLU A 26 -17.02 5.35 33.77
N ALA A 27 -18.09 6.09 34.08
CA ALA A 27 -19.43 5.84 33.56
C ALA A 27 -19.47 6.02 32.03
N CYS A 28 -18.88 7.09 31.50
CA CYS A 28 -18.79 7.34 30.06
C CYS A 28 -17.89 6.33 29.36
N ARG A 29 -16.77 5.92 29.99
CA ARG A 29 -15.90 4.85 29.44
C ARG A 29 -16.67 3.54 29.26
N ARG A 30 -17.37 3.09 30.32
CA ARG A 30 -18.18 1.86 30.28
C ARG A 30 -19.29 1.94 29.22
N ALA A 31 -19.98 3.08 29.14
CA ALA A 31 -21.03 3.30 28.16
C ALA A 31 -20.52 3.24 26.71
N HIS A 32 -19.34 3.80 26.42
CA HIS A 32 -18.70 3.71 25.10
C HIS A 32 -18.35 2.27 24.74
N THR A 33 -17.76 1.52 25.69
CA THR A 33 -17.45 0.10 25.50
C THR A 33 -18.71 -0.74 25.24
N GLU A 34 -19.79 -0.50 25.97
CA GLU A 34 -21.06 -1.22 25.81
C GLU A 34 -21.73 -0.90 24.46
N ALA A 35 -21.71 0.37 24.04
CA ALA A 35 -22.22 0.79 22.73
C ALA A 35 -21.45 0.11 21.58
N GLY A 36 -20.12 0.00 21.68
CA GLY A 36 -19.29 -0.69 20.70
C GLY A 36 -19.55 -2.21 20.64
N ARG A 37 -19.85 -2.85 21.78
CA ARG A 37 -20.25 -4.27 21.81
C ARG A 37 -21.59 -4.50 21.12
N LYS A 38 -22.57 -3.64 21.37
CA LYS A 38 -23.92 -3.73 20.79
C LYS A 38 -23.92 -3.51 19.27
N SER A 39 -23.10 -2.59 18.76
CA SER A 39 -22.95 -2.38 17.31
C SER A 39 -22.28 -3.57 16.63
N SER A 40 -21.21 -4.13 17.22
CA SER A 40 -20.53 -5.32 16.69
C SER A 40 -21.45 -6.56 16.64
N ALA A 41 -22.28 -6.75 17.67
CA ALA A 41 -23.23 -7.86 17.72
C ALA A 41 -24.32 -7.77 16.64
N ARG A 42 -24.73 -6.55 16.24
CA ARG A 42 -25.79 -6.33 15.25
C ARG A 42 -25.31 -6.45 13.80
N THR A 43 -24.00 -6.33 13.54
CA THR A 43 -23.43 -6.34 12.18
C THR A 43 -23.04 -7.74 11.67
N LYS A 44 -23.27 -8.82 12.42
CA LYS A 44 -23.01 -10.19 11.91
C LYS A 44 -24.26 -10.87 11.36
N PRO A 45 -24.31 -11.07 10.04
CA PRO A 45 -24.54 -12.40 9.49
C PRO A 45 -23.27 -12.92 8.82
N ARG A 46 -22.78 -14.05 9.35
CA ARG A 46 -21.91 -15.06 8.71
C ARG A 46 -20.57 -14.58 8.10
N ALA A 47 -19.55 -14.47 8.94
CA ALA A 47 -18.18 -14.78 8.54
C ALA A 47 -17.91 -16.27 8.86
N ALA A 48 -18.42 -17.15 8.01
CA ALA A 48 -17.85 -18.48 7.80
C ALA A 48 -17.28 -18.44 6.38
N ALA A 49 -15.99 -18.78 6.24
CA ALA A 49 -15.15 -18.64 5.05
C ALA A 49 -14.55 -17.23 4.81
N GLN A 50 -13.62 -16.82 5.68
CA GLN A 50 -12.40 -16.20 5.18
C GLN A 50 -11.24 -16.99 5.76
N PRO A 51 -10.38 -17.64 4.94
CA PRO A 51 -9.14 -18.18 5.47
C PRO A 51 -8.29 -17.00 5.92
N ALA A 52 -7.96 -17.00 7.22
CA ALA A 52 -6.94 -16.12 7.75
C ALA A 52 -5.62 -16.47 7.06
N PHE A 53 -5.21 -15.62 6.10
CA PHE A 53 -3.88 -15.74 5.52
C PHE A 53 -2.87 -15.39 6.63
N THR A 54 -2.30 -16.43 7.21
CA THR A 54 -1.12 -16.35 8.05
C THR A 54 0.06 -16.57 7.11
N PRO A 55 0.98 -15.61 6.93
CA PRO A 55 2.22 -15.91 6.22
C PRO A 55 3.03 -16.86 7.11
N THR A 56 2.91 -18.16 6.83
CA THR A 56 3.82 -19.19 7.33
C THR A 56 5.20 -18.91 6.72
N PRO A 57 6.27 -18.73 7.53
CA PRO A 57 7.60 -18.43 7.01
C PRO A 57 8.36 -19.69 6.52
N GLU A 58 7.67 -20.77 6.20
CA GLU A 58 8.27 -22.02 5.73
C GLU A 58 7.47 -22.59 4.55
N ALA A 59 7.88 -22.21 3.34
CA ALA A 59 7.68 -22.98 2.12
C ALA A 59 8.94 -22.80 1.24
N PRO A 60 9.43 -23.87 0.60
CA PRO A 60 10.70 -23.85 -0.12
C PRO A 60 10.60 -22.92 -1.32
N GLN A 61 11.64 -22.13 -1.53
CA GLN A 61 11.83 -21.32 -2.73
C GLN A 61 11.91 -22.27 -3.94
N GLY A 62 10.78 -22.50 -4.59
CA GLY A 62 10.69 -23.17 -5.88
C GLY A 62 10.93 -22.15 -6.98
N ASP A 63 12.10 -22.23 -7.59
CA ASP A 63 12.51 -21.75 -8.91
C ASP A 63 11.65 -20.64 -9.56
N ASP A 64 12.18 -19.41 -9.52
CA ASP A 64 11.67 -18.13 -10.03
C ASP A 64 11.49 -18.01 -11.57
N ALA A 65 10.86 -18.97 -12.24
CA ALA A 65 10.73 -18.94 -13.72
C ALA A 65 9.29 -18.82 -14.29
N GLU A 66 8.22 -18.94 -13.49
CA GLU A 66 6.84 -19.01 -14.00
C GLU A 66 5.89 -17.89 -13.48
N HIS A 67 6.40 -16.72 -13.07
CA HIS A 67 5.56 -15.61 -12.55
C HIS A 67 5.21 -14.42 -13.47
N PRO A 68 5.39 -14.43 -14.82
CA PRO A 68 4.90 -13.33 -15.65
C PRO A 68 3.38 -13.37 -15.86
N ASP A 69 2.76 -14.55 -15.83
CA ASP A 69 1.34 -14.73 -16.15
C ASP A 69 0.40 -14.37 -14.99
N ASP A 70 0.83 -14.59 -13.74
CA ASP A 70 0.03 -14.26 -12.56
C ASP A 70 -0.19 -12.75 -12.42
N MET A 71 0.85 -11.94 -12.69
CA MET A 71 0.73 -10.48 -12.67
C MET A 71 -0.21 -9.99 -13.78
N LYS A 72 -0.10 -10.58 -14.96
CA LYS A 72 -0.98 -10.28 -16.09
C LYS A 72 -2.44 -10.61 -15.77
N LEU A 73 -2.68 -11.76 -15.15
CA LEU A 73 -4.00 -12.19 -14.69
C LEU A 73 -4.60 -11.22 -13.67
N ILE A 74 -3.81 -10.76 -12.70
CA ILE A 74 -4.23 -9.77 -11.71
C ILE A 74 -4.63 -8.45 -12.39
N VAL A 75 -3.80 -7.95 -13.30
CA VAL A 75 -4.06 -6.69 -14.02
C VAL A 75 -5.32 -6.80 -14.90
N ASP A 76 -5.51 -7.91 -15.59
CA ASP A 76 -6.67 -8.12 -16.46
C ASP A 76 -7.96 -8.28 -15.65
N THR A 77 -7.89 -8.92 -14.49
CA THR A 77 -9.03 -9.03 -13.56
C THR A 77 -9.43 -7.64 -13.04
N LEU A 78 -8.46 -6.85 -12.58
CA LEU A 78 -8.71 -5.48 -12.12
C LEU A 78 -9.30 -4.61 -13.25
N ARG A 79 -8.73 -4.70 -14.46
CA ARG A 79 -9.25 -3.98 -15.64
C ARG A 79 -10.71 -4.33 -15.93
N THR A 80 -11.07 -5.60 -15.81
CA THR A 80 -12.44 -6.07 -16.03
C THR A 80 -13.41 -5.52 -14.97
N VAL A 81 -13.00 -5.57 -13.70
CA VAL A 81 -13.80 -5.01 -12.60
C VAL A 81 -13.99 -3.50 -12.78
N PHE A 82 -12.94 -2.75 -13.13
CA PHE A 82 -13.07 -1.30 -13.36
C PHE A 82 -14.01 -0.97 -14.53
N LYS A 83 -13.94 -1.72 -15.64
CA LYS A 83 -14.88 -1.54 -16.77
C LYS A 83 -16.33 -1.78 -16.35
N THR A 84 -16.61 -2.86 -15.63
CA THR A 84 -17.98 -3.16 -15.17
C THR A 84 -18.52 -2.13 -14.18
N VAL A 85 -17.66 -1.57 -13.32
CA VAL A 85 -18.04 -0.46 -12.43
C VAL A 85 -18.29 0.81 -13.23
N ALA A 86 -17.48 1.11 -14.26
CA ALA A 86 -17.68 2.25 -15.14
C ALA A 86 -19.04 2.25 -15.83
N GLU A 87 -19.43 1.08 -16.34
CA GLU A 87 -20.68 0.89 -17.07
C GLU A 87 -21.91 0.98 -16.16
N LYS A 88 -21.81 0.50 -14.92
CA LYS A 88 -22.94 0.47 -13.97
C LYS A 88 -23.10 1.75 -13.16
N ASP A 89 -22.00 2.34 -12.70
CA ASP A 89 -22.01 3.55 -11.86
C ASP A 89 -20.68 4.33 -12.00
N PRO A 90 -20.58 5.26 -12.97
CA PRO A 90 -19.34 5.99 -13.23
C PRO A 90 -18.93 6.90 -12.08
N THR A 91 -19.86 7.30 -11.20
CA THR A 91 -19.56 8.17 -10.06
C THR A 91 -18.69 7.48 -9.00
N ARG A 92 -18.69 6.14 -8.98
CA ARG A 92 -17.89 5.33 -8.05
C ARG A 92 -16.45 5.14 -8.49
N ILE A 93 -16.09 5.47 -9.73
CA ILE A 93 -14.70 5.33 -10.20
C ILE A 93 -13.77 6.28 -9.45
N ALA A 94 -14.15 7.56 -9.33
CA ALA A 94 -13.32 8.58 -8.71
C ALA A 94 -12.86 8.23 -7.28
N PRO A 95 -13.74 7.78 -6.35
CA PRO A 95 -13.28 7.39 -5.02
C PRO A 95 -12.42 6.12 -5.04
N ILE A 96 -12.71 5.13 -5.89
CA ILE A 96 -11.91 3.90 -5.98
C ILE A 96 -10.51 4.21 -6.52
N ALA A 97 -10.41 5.06 -7.56
CA ALA A 97 -9.14 5.47 -8.14
C ALA A 97 -8.25 6.21 -7.14
N ARG A 98 -8.84 7.08 -6.29
CA ARG A 98 -8.10 7.79 -5.22
C ARG A 98 -7.49 6.82 -4.22
N VAL A 99 -8.28 5.86 -3.73
CA VAL A 99 -7.78 4.86 -2.77
C VAL A 99 -6.67 4.00 -3.40
N PHE A 100 -6.83 3.63 -4.67
CA PHE A 100 -5.82 2.88 -5.40
C PHE A 100 -4.53 3.66 -5.57
N GLN A 101 -4.60 4.95 -5.95
CA GLN A 101 -3.42 5.82 -6.04
C GLN A 101 -2.69 5.90 -4.70
N THR A 102 -3.40 6.14 -3.60
CA THR A 102 -2.79 6.18 -2.27
C THR A 102 -2.12 4.87 -1.89
N ALA A 103 -2.73 3.73 -2.23
CA ALA A 103 -2.14 2.41 -1.97
C ALA A 103 -0.89 2.15 -2.81
N VAL A 104 -0.90 2.54 -4.08
CA VAL A 104 0.26 2.42 -4.99
C VAL A 104 1.39 3.34 -4.56
N GLU A 105 1.09 4.55 -4.13
CA GLU A 105 2.09 5.48 -3.61
C GLU A 105 2.69 4.97 -2.31
N ALA A 106 1.91 4.33 -1.44
CA ALA A 106 2.41 3.73 -0.20
C ALA A 106 3.33 2.51 -0.45
N THR A 107 3.09 1.75 -1.52
CA THR A 107 3.96 0.61 -1.91
C THR A 107 5.14 1.03 -2.77
N ARG A 108 5.10 2.23 -3.37
CA ARG A 108 6.22 2.82 -4.06
C ARG A 108 7.28 3.18 -3.00
N GLY A 109 8.22 2.26 -2.78
CA GLY A 109 9.40 2.50 -1.97
C GLY A 109 10.17 3.74 -2.43
N PRO A 110 11.18 4.22 -1.67
CA PRO A 110 11.97 5.36 -2.09
C PRO A 110 12.51 5.11 -3.49
N VAL A 111 12.00 5.89 -4.46
CA VAL A 111 12.53 5.88 -5.81
C VAL A 111 13.92 6.49 -5.68
N GLU A 112 14.94 5.64 -5.60
CA GLU A 112 16.33 6.08 -5.66
C GLU A 112 16.44 6.93 -6.93
N ALA A 113 16.62 8.24 -6.76
CA ALA A 113 16.88 9.12 -7.88
C ALA A 113 18.06 8.53 -8.66
N PRO A 114 18.03 8.55 -10.00
CA PRO A 114 19.15 8.05 -10.79
C PRO A 114 20.41 8.76 -10.28
N LYS A 115 21.33 8.00 -9.68
CA LYS A 115 22.59 8.52 -9.15
C LYS A 115 23.30 9.18 -10.32
N GLU A 116 23.32 10.50 -10.33
CA GLU A 116 24.15 11.24 -11.27
C GLU A 116 25.58 10.74 -11.04
N PRO A 117 26.27 10.26 -12.09
CA PRO A 117 27.60 9.71 -11.94
C PRO A 117 28.49 10.78 -11.34
N THR A 118 29.10 10.47 -10.21
CA THR A 118 29.97 11.43 -9.52
C THR A 118 31.16 11.76 -10.42
N LEU A 119 31.84 12.90 -10.19
CA LEU A 119 33.07 13.22 -10.94
C LEU A 119 34.12 12.10 -10.87
N ALA A 120 34.16 11.35 -9.77
CA ALA A 120 35.03 10.19 -9.62
C ALA A 120 34.64 9.05 -10.58
N ASP A 121 33.34 8.76 -10.71
CA ASP A 121 32.83 7.74 -11.64
C ASP A 121 33.10 8.13 -13.09
N GLN A 122 32.93 9.41 -13.44
CA GLN A 122 33.22 9.94 -14.77
C GLN A 122 34.71 9.83 -15.11
N LEU A 123 35.60 10.13 -14.17
CA LEU A 123 37.05 9.98 -14.33
C LEU A 123 37.46 8.51 -14.47
N ALA A 124 36.86 7.62 -13.68
CA ALA A 124 37.09 6.17 -13.78
C ALA A 124 36.65 5.63 -15.16
N GLN A 125 35.47 6.03 -15.62
CA GLN A 125 34.95 5.64 -16.93
C GLN A 125 35.80 6.19 -18.09
N ALA A 126 36.29 7.43 -17.97
CA ALA A 126 37.21 8.01 -18.95
C ALA A 126 38.55 7.28 -19.01
N ARG A 127 39.09 6.83 -17.87
CA ARG A 127 40.32 6.01 -17.81
C ARG A 127 40.10 4.64 -18.44
N ALA A 128 39.00 3.97 -18.11
CA ALA A 128 38.64 2.68 -18.69
C ALA A 128 38.47 2.76 -20.22
N ALA A 129 37.80 3.81 -20.72
CA ALA A 129 37.63 4.05 -22.15
C ALA A 129 38.96 4.28 -22.88
N ARG A 130 39.92 4.99 -22.25
CA ARG A 130 41.26 5.18 -22.81
C ARG A 130 42.06 3.87 -22.83
N ALA A 131 41.99 3.07 -21.76
CA ALA A 131 42.65 1.77 -21.70
C ALA A 131 42.12 0.81 -22.76
N ALA A 132 40.80 0.75 -22.95
CA ALA A 132 40.17 -0.08 -23.99
C ALA A 132 40.60 0.34 -25.41
N ARG A 133 40.67 1.66 -25.69
CA ARG A 133 41.17 2.17 -26.98
C ARG A 133 42.66 1.90 -27.20
N ALA A 134 43.46 1.94 -26.14
CA ALA A 134 44.87 1.62 -26.22
C ALA A 134 45.06 0.13 -26.53
N ALA A 135 44.32 -0.75 -25.84
CA ALA A 135 44.35 -2.20 -26.08
C ALA A 135 43.88 -2.57 -27.50
N SER A 136 42.83 -1.92 -28.02
CA SER A 136 42.37 -2.15 -29.40
C SER A 136 43.35 -1.61 -30.45
N LYS A 137 44.15 -0.60 -30.11
CA LYS A 137 45.16 -0.01 -31.01
C LYS A 137 46.50 -0.75 -30.98
N SER A 138 46.80 -1.48 -29.92
CA SER A 138 48.02 -2.30 -29.78
C SER A 138 47.84 -3.76 -30.22
N ALA A 139 46.67 -4.16 -30.74
CA ALA A 139 46.48 -5.47 -31.31
C ALA A 139 47.32 -5.57 -32.61
N PRO A 140 48.38 -6.39 -32.67
CA PRO A 140 49.18 -6.52 -33.88
C PRO A 140 48.32 -7.17 -34.96
N ALA A 141 48.29 -6.56 -36.15
CA ALA A 141 47.78 -7.19 -37.35
C ALA A 141 48.54 -8.52 -37.54
N GLN A 142 47.85 -9.66 -37.40
CA GLN A 142 48.40 -10.94 -37.83
C GLN A 142 48.68 -10.85 -39.33
N PRO A 143 49.92 -11.10 -39.78
CA PRO A 143 50.18 -11.30 -41.20
C PRO A 143 49.74 -12.71 -41.61
N ASP A 144 49.16 -12.79 -42.82
CA ASP A 144 48.81 -14.03 -43.55
C ASP A 144 50.00 -14.98 -43.76
#